data_AF-A0AAW1JA10-F1
#
_entry.id   AF-A0AAW1JA10-F1
#
_cell.length_a   1.000
_cell.length_b   1.000
_cell.length_c   1.000
_cell.angle_alpha   90.00
_cell.angle_beta   90.00
_cell.angle_gamma   90.00
#
_symmetry.space_group_name_H-M   'P 1'
#
loop_
_entity.id
_entity.type
_entity.pdbx_description
1 polymer ?
#
loop_
_entity_poly.entity_id
_entity_poly.type
_entity_poly.pdbx_seq_one_letter_code
_entity_poly.pdbx_strand_id
1 'polypeptide(L)'
;MEKMAAYSSKLLIAFKPTTNMLLNNSLIISKTTNFTKLFSQRTNLRKFSIKSSTFDPPDVARLANTARITLTPQEVEEFGPKIQKVVDWFGQLQAVDLESIEPALRSDIDGDNLRGDVPLNFENREAIIAAIPSYDEPYIKVPKVLNKE
;
A
#
# COMPACT_ATOMS: atom_id res chain seq x y z
N MET A 1 -31.28 -18.35 -59.52
CA MET A 1 -29.97 -17.99 -60.11
C MET A 1 -29.85 -16.47 -59.98
N GLU A 2 -29.19 -15.97 -58.93
CA GLU A 2 -27.71 -15.84 -58.84
C GLU A 2 -27.26 -14.69 -59.76
N LYS A 3 -26.60 -13.61 -59.36
CA LYS A 3 -25.98 -13.08 -58.12
C LYS A 3 -25.87 -11.57 -58.37
N MET A 4 -26.13 -10.70 -57.39
CA MET A 4 -25.67 -9.31 -57.44
C MET A 4 -24.66 -9.05 -56.33
N ALA A 5 -23.42 -8.87 -56.80
CA ALA A 5 -22.34 -8.01 -56.34
C ALA A 5 -22.11 -7.75 -54.85
N ALA A 6 -20.87 -8.06 -54.46
CA ALA A 6 -20.20 -7.78 -53.21
C ALA A 6 -20.01 -6.28 -52.90
N TYR A 7 -20.18 -5.96 -51.62
CA TYR A 7 -19.74 -4.76 -50.88
C TYR A 7 -19.65 -5.23 -49.41
N SER A 8 -18.66 -5.00 -48.57
CA SER A 8 -17.56 -4.03 -48.56
C SER A 8 -16.50 -4.50 -47.54
N SER A 9 -15.25 -4.56 -47.99
CA SER A 9 -14.02 -4.09 -47.33
C SER A 9 -13.76 -4.39 -45.84
N LYS A 10 -12.95 -5.43 -45.57
CA LYS A 10 -12.15 -5.53 -44.33
C LYS A 10 -11.02 -4.49 -44.38
N LEU A 11 -11.01 -3.52 -43.48
CA LEU A 11 -9.86 -2.62 -43.29
C LEU A 11 -8.85 -3.28 -42.35
N LEU A 12 -7.75 -3.73 -42.95
CA LEU A 12 -6.57 -4.27 -42.30
C LEU A 12 -5.60 -3.09 -42.13
N ILE A 13 -5.49 -2.54 -40.92
CA ILE A 13 -4.52 -1.47 -40.65
C ILE A 13 -3.17 -2.12 -40.34
N ALA A 14 -2.27 -1.99 -41.31
CA ALA A 14 -0.88 -2.45 -41.25
C ALA A 14 -0.07 -1.62 -40.24
N PHE A 15 0.53 -2.29 -39.26
CA PHE A 15 1.63 -1.73 -38.47
C PHE A 15 2.90 -1.71 -39.34
N LYS A 16 3.45 -0.53 -39.62
CA LYS A 16 4.76 -0.37 -40.27
C LYS A 16 5.87 -0.59 -39.24
N PRO A 17 6.90 -1.41 -39.51
CA PRO A 17 8.12 -1.43 -38.73
C PRO A 17 9.06 -0.34 -39.26
N THR A 18 9.53 0.55 -38.39
CA THR A 18 10.64 1.45 -38.72
C THR A 18 11.85 1.09 -37.88
N THR A 19 12.83 0.49 -38.54
CA THR A 19 14.17 0.25 -38.01
C THR A 19 15.04 1.50 -38.14
N ASN A 20 15.72 1.82 -37.03
CA ASN A 20 17.08 2.38 -36.89
C ASN A 20 17.51 3.61 -37.69
N MET A 21 18.00 4.63 -36.97
CA MET A 21 19.35 5.15 -37.20
C MET A 21 20.02 5.59 -35.90
N LEU A 22 21.25 5.12 -35.72
CA LEU A 22 22.23 5.55 -34.74
C LEU A 22 22.60 7.01 -35.01
N LEU A 23 22.57 7.85 -33.97
CA LEU A 23 23.42 9.04 -33.92
C LEU A 23 24.26 8.99 -32.65
N ASN A 24 25.54 8.69 -32.84
CA ASN A 24 26.57 9.09 -31.89
C ASN A 24 26.56 10.61 -31.82
N ASN A 25 26.43 11.17 -30.62
CA ASN A 25 27.14 12.39 -30.30
C ASN A 25 27.51 12.40 -28.82
N SER A 26 28.82 12.27 -28.60
CA SER A 26 29.49 12.54 -27.34
C SER A 26 29.22 13.98 -26.89
N LEU A 27 28.41 14.15 -25.86
CA LEU A 27 28.43 15.35 -25.03
C LEU A 27 28.45 14.92 -23.57
N ILE A 28 29.70 14.85 -23.11
CA ILE A 28 30.18 14.98 -21.73
C ILE A 28 29.17 15.77 -20.89
N ILE A 29 28.42 15.07 -20.03
CA ILE A 29 27.73 15.70 -18.91
C ILE A 29 28.72 15.68 -17.76
N SER A 30 29.33 16.83 -17.54
CA SER A 30 30.25 17.10 -16.44
C SER A 30 29.57 16.83 -15.10
N LYS A 31 30.28 16.08 -14.26
CA LYS A 31 30.04 15.92 -12.84
C LYS A 31 30.09 17.28 -12.15
N THR A 32 28.96 17.93 -11.89
CA THR A 32 28.82 18.88 -10.75
C THR A 32 27.35 19.04 -10.39
N THR A 33 26.86 18.29 -9.40
CA THR A 33 25.76 18.77 -8.56
C THR A 33 26.14 18.52 -7.12
N ASN A 34 26.67 19.57 -6.50
CA ASN A 34 26.75 19.70 -5.05
C ASN A 34 25.32 19.76 -4.52
N PHE A 35 24.65 18.62 -4.42
CA PHE A 35 23.40 18.48 -3.68
C PHE A 35 23.68 17.95 -2.26
N THR A 36 24.71 18.51 -1.63
CA THR A 36 25.07 18.23 -0.23
C THR A 36 24.67 19.43 0.63
N LYS A 37 23.36 19.60 0.84
CA LYS A 37 22.75 20.26 2.01
C LYS A 37 21.28 20.51 1.73
N LEU A 38 20.40 19.56 2.07
CA LEU A 38 18.98 19.87 2.34
C LEU A 38 18.26 18.78 3.13
N PHE A 39 18.98 18.00 3.93
CA PHE A 39 18.38 17.26 5.02
C PHE A 39 18.92 17.80 6.34
N SER A 40 18.36 18.94 6.74
CA SER A 40 18.30 19.26 8.15
C SER A 40 17.46 18.17 8.79
N GLN A 41 18.11 17.32 9.58
CA GLN A 41 17.49 16.37 10.50
C GLN A 41 16.52 17.16 11.40
N ARG A 42 15.27 17.35 10.96
CA ARG A 42 14.17 17.71 11.84
C ARG A 42 13.83 16.47 12.64
N THR A 43 14.66 16.17 13.64
CA THR A 43 14.23 15.34 14.77
C THR A 43 13.22 16.17 15.56
N ASN A 44 11.99 16.25 15.04
CA ASN A 44 10.87 16.40 15.97
C ASN A 44 10.88 15.10 16.77
N LEU A 45 11.62 15.08 17.89
CA LEU A 45 11.48 14.08 18.93
C LEU A 45 10.00 14.12 19.31
N ARG A 46 9.22 13.23 18.69
CA ARG A 46 7.81 13.11 18.99
C ARG A 46 7.77 12.64 20.42
N LYS A 47 7.42 13.54 21.33
CA LYS A 47 7.26 13.20 22.73
C LYS A 47 6.07 12.25 22.81
N PHE A 48 6.36 10.94 22.90
CA PHE A 48 5.34 9.94 23.11
C PHE A 48 4.87 10.08 24.55
N SER A 49 3.88 10.96 24.78
CA SER A 49 3.22 11.07 26.07
C SER A 49 2.29 9.88 26.22
N ILE A 50 2.74 8.89 27.00
CA ILE A 50 1.85 7.86 27.52
C ILE A 50 1.00 8.54 28.60
N LYS A 51 -0.27 8.83 28.30
CA LYS A 51 -1.21 9.11 29.39
C LYS A 51 -1.38 7.81 30.17
N SER A 52 -0.86 7.76 31.39
CA SER A 52 -1.16 6.68 32.33
C SER A 52 -2.63 6.81 32.74
N SER A 53 -3.49 6.06 32.05
CA SER A 53 -4.84 5.82 32.52
C SER A 53 -4.95 4.35 32.85
N THR A 54 -5.33 4.05 34.09
CA THR A 54 -6.06 2.84 34.44
C THR A 54 -6.93 2.44 33.24
N PHE A 55 -6.64 1.29 32.65
CA PHE A 55 -7.28 0.88 31.40
C PHE A 55 -8.77 0.68 31.68
N ASP A 56 -9.62 1.52 31.08
CA ASP A 56 -11.04 1.19 30.95
C ASP A 56 -11.15 -0.14 30.20
N PRO A 57 -12.16 -0.97 30.52
CA PRO A 57 -12.38 -2.22 29.81
C PRO A 57 -12.39 -1.99 28.29
N PRO A 58 -11.67 -2.80 27.48
CA PRO A 58 -11.57 -2.57 26.06
C PRO A 58 -12.95 -2.67 25.41
N ASP A 59 -13.33 -1.63 24.68
CA ASP A 59 -14.52 -1.65 23.83
C ASP A 59 -14.26 -2.55 22.61
N VAL A 60 -14.54 -3.84 22.78
CA VAL A 60 -14.33 -4.87 21.76
C VAL A 60 -15.17 -4.60 20.51
N ALA A 61 -16.39 -4.07 20.66
CA ALA A 61 -17.25 -3.76 19.52
C ALA A 61 -16.65 -2.64 18.65
N ARG A 62 -16.12 -1.59 19.29
CA ARG A 62 -15.42 -0.52 18.57
C ARG A 62 -14.14 -1.03 17.90
N LEU A 63 -13.35 -1.85 18.59
CA LEU A 63 -12.13 -2.46 18.03
C LEU A 63 -12.44 -3.32 16.80
N ALA A 64 -13.50 -4.14 16.86
CA ALA A 64 -13.93 -4.97 15.75
C ALA A 64 -14.34 -4.14 14.53
N ASN A 65 -15.08 -3.04 14.74
CA ASN A 65 -15.43 -2.11 13.68
C ASN A 65 -14.20 -1.45 13.02
N THR A 66 -13.20 -1.06 13.83
CA THR A 66 -11.92 -0.52 13.31
C THR A 66 -11.17 -1.56 12.47
N ALA A 67 -11.16 -2.82 12.89
CA ALA A 67 -10.50 -3.92 12.18
C ALA A 67 -11.34 -4.51 11.02
N ARG A 68 -12.56 -4.00 10.79
CA ARG A 68 -13.53 -4.56 9.82
C ARG A 68 -13.85 -6.05 10.06
N ILE A 69 -13.90 -6.44 11.34
CA ILE A 69 -14.29 -7.78 11.78
C ILE A 69 -15.74 -7.72 12.27
N THR A 70 -16.58 -8.64 11.77
CA THR A 70 -17.96 -8.79 12.26
C THR A 70 -17.96 -9.75 13.44
N LEU A 71 -18.51 -9.32 14.57
CA LEU A 71 -18.63 -10.14 15.79
C LEU A 71 -20.09 -10.19 16.23
N THR A 72 -20.48 -11.32 16.79
CA THR A 72 -21.75 -11.50 17.50
C THR A 72 -21.66 -10.96 18.93
N PRO A 73 -22.78 -10.58 19.58
CA PRO A 73 -22.75 -10.12 20.97
C PRO A 73 -22.11 -11.10 21.95
N GLN A 74 -22.31 -12.41 21.72
CA GLN A 74 -21.72 -13.47 22.53
C GLN A 74 -20.19 -13.52 22.40
N GLU A 75 -19.67 -13.38 21.18
CA GLU A 75 -18.22 -13.32 20.93
C GLU A 75 -17.59 -12.07 21.55
N VAL A 76 -18.32 -10.94 21.57
CA VAL A 76 -17.86 -9.72 22.24
C VAL A 76 -17.64 -9.96 23.73
N GLU A 77 -18.59 -10.61 24.41
CA GLU A 77 -18.47 -10.96 25.83
C GLU A 77 -17.35 -11.97 26.08
N GLU A 78 -17.14 -12.93 25.17
CA GLU A 78 -16.08 -13.92 25.29
C GLU A 78 -14.67 -13.32 25.09
N PHE A 79 -14.52 -12.40 24.13
CA PHE A 79 -13.22 -11.84 23.77
C PHE A 79 -12.76 -10.71 24.70
N GLY A 80 -13.67 -9.98 25.33
CA GLY A 80 -13.34 -8.89 26.26
C GLY A 80 -12.29 -9.28 27.31
N PRO A 81 -12.54 -10.31 28.14
CA PRO A 81 -11.59 -10.76 29.14
C PRO A 81 -10.26 -11.29 28.57
N LYS A 82 -10.27 -11.86 27.35
CA LYS A 82 -9.04 -12.37 26.70
C LYS A 82 -8.15 -11.22 26.27
N ILE A 83 -8.73 -10.18 25.66
CA ILE A 83 -8.02 -8.98 25.25
C ILE A 83 -7.47 -8.25 26.47
N GLN A 84 -8.27 -8.12 27.54
CA GLN A 84 -7.83 -7.51 28.79
C GLN A 84 -6.56 -8.18 29.34
N LYS A 85 -6.53 -9.52 29.42
CA LYS A 85 -5.35 -10.25 29.89
C LYS A 85 -4.09 -9.97 29.07
N VAL A 86 -4.22 -9.85 27.75
CA VAL A 86 -3.09 -9.51 26.87
C VAL A 86 -2.62 -8.09 27.14
N VAL A 87 -3.54 -7.13 27.25
CA VAL A 87 -3.21 -5.73 27.55
C VAL A 87 -2.55 -5.59 28.92
N ASP A 88 -3.07 -6.27 29.95
CA ASP A 88 -2.50 -6.30 31.30
C ASP A 88 -1.07 -6.86 31.29
N TRP A 89 -0.82 -7.91 30.50
CA TRP A 89 0.51 -8.47 30.33
C TRP A 89 1.48 -7.46 29.68
N PHE A 90 1.06 -6.77 28.62
CA PHE A 90 1.84 -5.68 28.01
C PHE A 90 2.02 -4.48 28.95
N GLY A 91 1.09 -4.26 29.88
CA GLY A 91 1.18 -3.21 30.90
C GLY A 91 2.43 -3.29 31.77
N GLN A 92 3.04 -4.47 31.91
CA GLN A 92 4.30 -4.66 32.63
C GLN A 92 5.45 -3.83 32.05
N LEU A 93 5.42 -3.54 30.74
CA LEU A 93 6.44 -2.72 30.07
C LEU A 93 6.43 -1.26 30.52
N GLN A 94 5.34 -0.77 31.11
CA GLN A 94 5.24 0.60 31.63
C GLN A 94 6.12 0.84 32.87
N ALA A 95 6.56 -0.23 33.55
CA ALA A 95 7.45 -0.14 34.71
C ALA A 95 8.91 0.12 34.32
N VAL A 96 9.26 0.02 33.04
CA VAL A 96 10.62 0.20 32.53
C VAL A 96 10.85 1.67 32.17
N ASP A 97 11.93 2.26 32.67
CA ASP A 97 12.35 3.61 32.29
C ASP A 97 12.98 3.61 30.89
N LEU A 98 12.44 4.43 30.00
CA LEU A 98 12.84 4.56 28.60
C LEU A 98 13.13 6.03 28.21
N GLU A 99 13.23 6.96 29.16
CA GLU A 99 13.35 8.41 28.86
C GLU A 99 14.57 8.75 27.97
N SER A 100 15.66 7.98 28.08
CA SER A 100 16.90 8.21 27.35
C SER A 100 17.12 7.28 26.15
N ILE A 101 16.15 6.44 25.80
CA ILE A 101 16.31 5.41 24.76
C ILE A 101 15.53 5.82 23.50
N GLU A 102 16.25 5.92 22.37
CA GLU A 102 15.64 6.15 21.06
C GLU A 102 14.83 4.92 20.60
N PRO A 103 13.61 5.08 20.05
CA PRO A 103 12.81 3.96 19.55
C PRO A 103 13.50 3.21 18.40
N ALA A 104 13.55 1.88 18.50
CA ALA A 104 14.03 1.01 17.43
C ALA A 104 12.97 0.84 16.33
N LEU A 105 13.11 1.56 15.21
CA LEU A 105 12.14 1.53 14.10
C LEU A 105 12.39 0.43 13.07
N ARG A 106 13.66 0.09 12.81
CA ARG A 106 14.08 -0.92 11.83
C ARG A 106 15.40 -1.53 12.28
N SER A 107 15.57 -2.84 12.09
CA SER A 107 16.79 -3.57 12.47
C SER A 107 17.97 -3.29 11.53
N ASP A 108 17.70 -3.05 10.25
CA ASP A 108 18.65 -2.74 9.19
C ASP A 108 18.53 -1.27 8.78
N ILE A 109 19.57 -0.48 9.09
CA ILE A 109 19.60 0.98 8.86
C ILE A 109 20.24 1.31 7.50
N ASP A 110 20.45 0.30 6.65
CA ASP A 110 21.24 0.48 5.44
C ASP A 110 20.39 0.88 4.23
N GLY A 111 20.60 2.13 3.82
CA GLY A 111 20.68 2.50 2.42
C GLY A 111 19.47 3.19 1.81
N ASP A 112 19.77 4.16 0.93
CA ASP A 112 18.87 4.73 -0.07
C ASP A 112 18.38 3.63 -1.02
N ASN A 113 17.39 2.86 -0.57
CA ASN A 113 16.69 1.88 -1.39
C ASN A 113 15.67 2.58 -2.29
N LEU A 114 16.17 3.45 -3.17
CA LEU A 114 15.36 4.13 -4.16
C LEU A 114 15.11 3.19 -5.33
N ARG A 115 13.83 2.98 -5.66
CA ARG A 115 13.45 2.34 -6.92
C ARG A 115 13.81 3.27 -8.08
N GLY A 116 14.47 2.75 -9.11
CA GLY A 116 14.70 3.50 -10.35
C GLY A 116 13.38 3.92 -11.03
N ASP A 117 13.40 5.05 -11.73
CA ASP A 117 12.25 5.55 -12.50
C ASP A 117 12.23 4.96 -13.91
N VAL A 118 11.94 3.66 -14.00
CA VAL A 118 11.86 2.92 -15.27
C VAL A 118 10.50 2.21 -15.34
N PRO A 119 9.74 2.35 -16.43
CA PRO A 119 8.48 1.65 -16.58
C PRO A 119 8.71 0.13 -16.68
N LEU A 120 7.86 -0.63 -15.99
CA LEU A 120 7.86 -2.09 -16.03
C LEU A 120 6.50 -2.59 -16.54
N ASN A 121 6.54 -3.56 -17.45
CA ASN A 121 5.35 -4.28 -17.89
C ASN A 121 5.03 -5.40 -16.89
N PHE A 122 3.76 -5.55 -16.54
CA PHE A 122 3.29 -6.63 -15.69
C PHE A 122 2.67 -7.72 -16.55
N GLU A 123 3.43 -8.78 -16.81
CA GLU A 123 3.01 -9.90 -17.68
C GLU A 123 1.90 -10.77 -17.05
N ASN A 124 1.61 -10.60 -15.76
CA ASN A 124 0.72 -11.49 -15.02
C ASN A 124 -0.72 -10.94 -14.88
N ARG A 125 -1.18 -10.15 -15.86
CA ARG A 125 -2.48 -9.47 -15.77
C ARG A 125 -3.63 -10.47 -15.67
N GLU A 126 -3.58 -11.53 -16.47
CA GLU A 126 -4.62 -12.55 -16.55
C GLU A 126 -4.77 -13.31 -15.24
N ALA A 127 -3.66 -13.68 -14.58
CA ALA A 127 -3.75 -14.37 -13.29
C ALA A 127 -4.20 -13.44 -12.17
N ILE A 128 -3.84 -12.15 -12.23
CA ILE A 128 -4.36 -11.14 -11.28
C ILE A 128 -5.88 -11.06 -11.42
N ILE A 129 -6.42 -10.97 -12.64
CA ILE A 129 -7.86 -10.91 -12.88
C ILE A 129 -8.55 -12.20 -12.44
N ALA A 130 -7.94 -13.36 -12.70
CA ALA A 130 -8.47 -14.66 -12.28
C ALA A 130 -8.57 -14.79 -10.74
N ALA A 131 -7.76 -14.07 -9.97
CA ALA A 131 -7.82 -14.05 -8.51
C ALA A 131 -8.94 -13.14 -7.96
N ILE A 132 -9.59 -12.33 -8.79
CA ILE A 132 -10.61 -11.39 -8.35
C ILE A 132 -11.98 -12.10 -8.26
N PRO A 133 -12.65 -12.09 -7.09
CA PRO A 133 -13.91 -12.80 -6.94
C PRO A 133 -15.06 -12.30 -7.83
N SER A 134 -15.10 -11.00 -8.13
CA SER A 134 -16.16 -10.40 -8.94
C SER A 134 -15.61 -9.32 -9.86
N TYR A 135 -15.71 -9.56 -11.17
CA TYR A 135 -15.13 -8.74 -12.22
C TYR A 135 -16.16 -8.47 -13.32
N ASP A 136 -16.17 -7.25 -13.86
CA ASP A 136 -16.87 -6.85 -15.09
C ASP A 136 -15.87 -6.09 -15.93
N GLU A 137 -15.38 -6.62 -17.05
CA GLU A 137 -14.32 -5.93 -17.79
C GLU A 137 -14.75 -4.48 -18.18
N PRO A 138 -13.98 -3.43 -17.84
CA PRO A 138 -12.63 -3.40 -17.24
C PRO A 138 -12.55 -3.18 -15.70
N TYR A 139 -13.66 -3.25 -14.97
CA TYR A 139 -13.84 -2.90 -13.56
C TYR A 139 -13.92 -4.10 -12.59
N ILE A 140 -13.55 -3.84 -11.34
CA ILE A 140 -13.80 -4.76 -10.21
C ILE A 140 -15.17 -4.42 -9.63
N LYS A 141 -16.04 -5.42 -9.46
CA LYS A 141 -17.35 -5.22 -8.85
C LYS A 141 -17.22 -5.14 -7.34
N VAL A 142 -17.67 -4.03 -6.75
CA VAL A 142 -17.77 -3.85 -5.30
C VAL A 142 -19.19 -3.44 -4.92
N PRO A 143 -19.65 -3.76 -3.70
CA PRO A 143 -20.91 -3.22 -3.19
C PRO A 143 -20.91 -1.69 -3.24
N LYS A 144 -22.05 -1.11 -3.61
CA LYS A 144 -22.20 0.34 -3.70
C LYS A 144 -21.95 0.97 -2.32
N VAL A 145 -21.05 1.96 -2.30
CA VAL A 145 -20.82 2.78 -1.10
C VAL A 145 -22.05 3.67 -0.91
N LEU A 146 -22.79 3.43 0.16
CA LEU A 146 -23.84 4.32 0.64
C LEU A 146 -23.29 5.11 1.83
N ASN A 147 -23.50 6.42 1.84
CA ASN A 147 -23.21 7.21 3.03
C ASN A 147 -24.20 6.79 4.11
N LYS A 148 -23.68 6.36 5.28
CA LYS A 148 -24.50 6.26 6.49
C LYS A 148 -24.63 7.68 7.03
N GLU A 149 -25.84 8.21 7.05
CA GLU A 149 -26.18 9.36 7.90
C GLU A 149 -26.06 8.99 9.38
#